data_AF-A0A1D2U1P1-F1
#
_entry.id   AF-A0A1D2U1P1-F1
#
_cell.length_a   1.000
_cell.length_b   1.000
_cell.length_c   1.000
_cell.angle_alpha   90.00
_cell.angle_beta   90.00
_cell.angle_gamma   90.00
#
_symmetry.space_group_name_H-M   'P 1'
#
loop_
_entity.id
_entity.type
_entity.pdbx_description
1 polymer ?
#
loop_
_entity_poly.entity_id
_entity_poly.type
_entity_poly.pdbx_seq_one_letter_code
_entity_poly.pdbx_strand_id
1 'polypeptide(L)'
;MKSRAGFTLIELVGALVVISILVGIVLVTTGNSRERALETRISADLEAINAAKGFWVLDHNGAAFPTDETERFNAIRKYLEVNRGFSSLTEYQPLGVNYFINGIGVPPSHSP
;
A
#
# COMPACT_ATOMS: atom_id res chain seq x y z
N MET A 1 -19.09 57.27 13.28
CA MET A 1 -18.92 56.91 11.86
C MET A 1 -17.92 55.75 11.81
N LYS A 2 -18.27 54.60 11.23
CA LYS A 2 -17.45 53.38 11.29
C LYS A 2 -16.67 53.24 9.98
N SER A 3 -15.35 53.43 10.02
CA SER A 3 -14.47 53.32 8.86
C SER A 3 -14.45 51.88 8.35
N ARG A 4 -14.89 51.69 7.10
CA ARG A 4 -14.69 50.43 6.36
C ARG A 4 -13.32 50.52 5.69
N ALA A 5 -12.31 49.93 6.32
CA ALA A 5 -11.03 49.71 5.66
C ALA A 5 -11.23 48.64 4.58
N GLY A 6 -11.15 49.04 3.31
CA GLY A 6 -11.16 48.12 2.17
C GLY A 6 -9.75 47.60 1.90
N PHE A 7 -9.65 46.34 1.49
CA PHE A 7 -8.40 45.72 1.05
C PHE A 7 -7.81 46.48 -0.14
N THR A 8 -6.49 46.66 -0.13
CA THR A 8 -5.75 47.29 -1.22
C THR A 8 -5.35 46.27 -2.29
N LEU A 9 -5.14 46.72 -3.54
CA LEU A 9 -4.66 45.86 -4.63
C LEU A 9 -3.32 45.19 -4.29
N ILE A 10 -2.43 45.89 -3.59
CA ILE A 10 -1.11 45.36 -3.21
C ILE A 10 -1.24 44.18 -2.24
N GLU A 11 -2.19 44.22 -1.31
CA GLU A 11 -2.45 43.11 -0.38
C GLU A 11 -3.03 41.89 -1.10
N LEU A 12 -3.92 42.11 -2.08
CA LEU A 12 -4.50 41.01 -2.86
C LEU A 12 -3.45 40.33 -3.75
N VAL A 13 -2.57 41.11 -4.37
CA VAL A 13 -1.45 40.58 -5.18
C VAL A 13 -0.43 39.86 -4.29
N GLY A 14 -0.07 40.44 -3.13
CA GLY A 14 0.81 39.79 -2.17
C GLY A 14 0.27 38.45 -1.66
N ALA A 15 -1.04 38.39 -1.36
CA ALA A 15 -1.69 37.16 -0.95
C ALA A 15 -1.66 36.08 -2.04
N LEU A 16 -1.90 36.42 -3.30
CA LEU A 16 -1.85 35.48 -4.42
C LEU A 16 -0.44 34.90 -4.62
N VAL A 17 0.59 35.73 -4.48
CA VAL A 17 1.99 35.28 -4.55
C VAL A 17 2.27 34.25 -3.47
N VAL A 18 1.92 34.52 -2.21
CA VAL A 18 2.16 33.58 -1.11
C VAL A 18 1.34 32.29 -1.28
N ILE A 19 0.06 32.38 -1.66
CA ILE A 19 -0.80 31.20 -1.88
C ILE A 19 -0.21 30.31 -3.00
N SER A 20 0.26 30.89 -4.10
CA SER A 20 0.82 30.09 -5.21
C SER A 20 2.07 29.30 -4.80
N ILE A 21 2.93 29.89 -3.97
CA ILE A 21 4.12 29.20 -3.42
C ILE A 21 3.70 28.08 -2.47
N LEU A 22 2.76 28.34 -1.55
CA LEU A 22 2.27 27.34 -0.60
C LEU A 22 1.63 26.15 -1.33
N VAL A 23 0.79 26.42 -2.34
CA VAL A 23 0.14 25.37 -3.15
C VAL A 23 1.18 24.53 -3.89
N GLY A 24 2.21 25.16 -4.48
CA GLY A 24 3.29 24.44 -5.17
C GLY A 24 4.02 23.43 -4.28
N ILE A 25 4.34 23.81 -3.04
CA ILE A 25 5.06 22.93 -2.08
C ILE A 25 4.18 21.75 -1.64
N VAL A 26 2.89 21.99 -1.39
CA VAL A 26 1.95 20.94 -0.95
C VAL A 26 1.76 19.85 -2.02
N LEU A 27 1.73 20.22 -3.30
CA LEU A 27 1.54 19.27 -4.40
C LEU A 27 2.75 18.32 -4.56
N VAL A 28 3.97 18.83 -4.47
CA VAL A 28 5.20 18.02 -4.62
C VAL A 28 5.37 17.02 -3.47
N THR A 29 5.01 17.43 -2.25
CA THR A 29 5.17 16.58 -1.04
C THR A 29 4.14 15.46 -0.95
N THR A 30 2.93 15.68 -1.47
CA THR A 30 1.83 14.69 -1.40
C THR A 30 2.05 13.52 -2.37
N GLY A 31 2.57 13.76 -3.58
CA GLY A 31 2.81 12.72 -4.58
C GLY A 31 3.79 11.64 -4.10
N ASN A 32 4.92 12.05 -3.52
CA ASN A 32 5.95 11.13 -3.02
C ASN A 32 5.50 10.30 -1.81
N SER A 33 4.56 10.81 -1.02
CA SER A 33 4.09 10.14 0.19
C SER A 33 3.22 8.91 -0.12
N ARG A 34 2.42 8.99 -1.19
CA ARG A 34 1.54 7.89 -1.61
C ARG A 34 2.33 6.72 -2.20
N GLU A 35 3.33 7.00 -3.03
CA GLU A 35 4.19 5.96 -3.62
C GLU A 35 4.97 5.21 -2.53
N ARG A 36 5.60 5.95 -1.60
CA ARG A 36 6.32 5.35 -0.48
C ARG A 36 5.41 4.49 0.41
N ALA A 37 4.18 4.92 0.65
CA ALA A 37 3.21 4.14 1.40
C ALA A 37 2.83 2.85 0.67
N LEU A 38 2.72 2.89 -0.67
CA LEU A 38 2.47 1.72 -1.50
C LEU A 38 3.65 0.74 -1.44
N GLU A 39 4.89 1.20 -1.65
CA GLU A 39 6.10 0.37 -1.55
C GLU A 39 6.27 -0.27 -0.16
N THR A 40 5.99 0.50 0.90
CA THR A 40 6.04 0.02 2.29
C THR A 40 4.98 -1.06 2.51
N ARG A 41 3.76 -0.85 2.00
CA ARG A 41 2.69 -1.85 2.07
C ARG A 41 3.09 -3.12 1.31
N ILE A 42 3.59 -3.01 0.09
CA ILE A 42 4.01 -4.17 -0.70
C ILE A 42 5.06 -4.98 0.06
N SER A 43 6.06 -4.30 0.63
CA SER A 43 7.12 -4.97 1.38
C SER A 43 6.57 -5.71 2.60
N ALA A 44 5.67 -5.08 3.36
CA ALA A 44 5.01 -5.70 4.51
C ALA A 44 4.11 -6.89 4.11
N ASP A 45 3.35 -6.74 3.03
CA ASP A 45 2.44 -7.76 2.54
C ASP A 45 3.21 -9.00 2.05
N LEU A 46 4.37 -8.82 1.39
CA LEU A 46 5.27 -9.90 0.97
C LEU A 46 5.91 -10.62 2.17
N GLU A 47 6.32 -9.87 3.20
CA GLU A 47 6.85 -10.47 4.43
C GLU A 47 5.78 -11.29 5.16
N ALA A 48 4.55 -10.79 5.23
CA ALA A 48 3.41 -11.52 5.79
C ALA A 48 3.11 -12.80 5.01
N ILE A 49 3.14 -12.78 3.68
CA ILE A 49 3.02 -13.98 2.83
C ILE A 49 4.15 -14.97 3.15
N ASN A 50 5.39 -14.49 3.28
CA ASN A 50 6.52 -15.36 3.56
C ASN A 50 6.41 -16.02 4.94
N ALA A 51 5.98 -15.27 5.96
CA ALA A 51 5.69 -15.82 7.29
C ALA A 51 4.55 -16.84 7.25
N ALA A 52 3.46 -16.55 6.52
CA ALA A 52 2.32 -17.43 6.35
C ALA A 52 2.70 -18.77 5.69
N LYS A 53 3.61 -18.74 4.70
CA LYS A 53 4.20 -19.95 4.12
C LYS A 53 4.97 -20.76 5.17
N GLY A 54 5.74 -20.09 6.02
CA GLY A 54 6.45 -20.72 7.15
C GLY A 54 5.50 -21.44 8.10
N PHE A 55 4.43 -20.76 8.53
CA PHE A 55 3.40 -21.38 9.38
C PHE A 55 2.70 -22.55 8.70
N TRP A 56 2.42 -22.45 7.40
CA TRP A 56 1.84 -23.56 6.64
C TRP A 56 2.72 -24.80 6.67
N VAL A 57 4.03 -24.65 6.44
CA VAL A 57 4.99 -25.76 6.46
C VAL A 57 5.04 -26.42 7.84
N LEU A 58 4.99 -25.64 8.91
CA LEU A 58 4.98 -26.15 10.28
C LEU A 58 3.71 -26.97 10.57
N ASP A 59 2.55 -26.48 10.16
CA ASP A 59 1.26 -27.18 10.38
C ASP A 59 1.12 -28.44 9.53
N HIS A 60 1.72 -28.48 8.33
CA HIS A 60 1.51 -29.55 7.35
C HIS A 60 2.69 -30.52 7.23
N ASN A 61 3.65 -30.46 8.16
CA ASN A 61 4.76 -31.41 8.32
C ASN A 61 5.43 -31.87 6.99
N GLY A 62 5.70 -30.91 6.10
CA GLY A 62 6.36 -31.18 4.81
C GLY A 62 5.44 -31.69 3.69
N ALA A 63 4.12 -31.56 3.81
CA ALA A 63 3.20 -31.79 2.70
C ALA A 63 3.58 -30.94 1.48
N ALA A 64 3.28 -31.44 0.29
CA ALA A 64 3.56 -30.73 -0.95
C ALA A 64 2.75 -29.43 -0.99
N PHE A 65 3.46 -28.30 -1.03
CA PHE A 65 2.81 -27.00 -1.20
C PHE A 65 2.17 -26.92 -2.59
N PRO A 66 0.95 -26.36 -2.73
CA PRO A 66 0.26 -26.34 -4.00
C PRO A 66 1.06 -25.67 -5.13
N THR A 67 0.84 -26.15 -6.36
CA THR A 67 1.46 -25.60 -7.57
C THR A 67 0.72 -24.37 -8.09
N ASP A 68 -0.61 -24.38 -7.98
CA ASP A 68 -1.48 -23.31 -8.46
C ASP A 68 -1.56 -22.14 -7.48
N GLU A 69 -1.52 -20.93 -8.01
CA GLU A 69 -1.43 -19.71 -7.22
C GLU A 69 -2.66 -19.47 -6.34
N THR A 70 -3.85 -19.75 -6.88
CA THR A 70 -5.10 -19.70 -6.12
C THR A 70 -5.09 -20.68 -4.95
N GLU A 71 -4.60 -21.90 -5.17
CA GLU A 71 -4.52 -22.92 -4.13
C GLU A 71 -3.45 -22.60 -3.09
N ARG A 72 -2.33 -21.99 -3.50
CA ARG A 72 -1.33 -21.45 -2.57
C ARG A 72 -1.92 -20.38 -1.66
N PHE A 73 -2.71 -19.46 -2.22
CA PHE A 73 -3.39 -18.44 -1.44
C PHE A 73 -4.35 -19.10 -0.45
N ASN A 74 -5.20 -20.03 -0.91
CA ASN A 74 -6.13 -20.76 -0.05
C ASN A 74 -5.42 -21.50 1.10
N ALA A 75 -4.25 -22.09 0.81
CA ALA A 75 -3.44 -22.79 1.80
C ALA A 75 -2.93 -21.86 2.91
N ILE A 76 -2.45 -20.66 2.56
CA ILE A 76 -1.86 -19.72 3.52
C ILE A 76 -2.86 -18.70 4.09
N ARG A 77 -4.06 -18.60 3.51
CA ARG A 77 -5.09 -17.60 3.83
C ARG A 77 -5.38 -17.51 5.32
N LYS A 78 -5.54 -18.66 5.99
CA LYS A 78 -5.81 -18.70 7.45
C LYS A 78 -4.74 -18.02 8.31
N TYR A 79 -3.50 -17.90 7.82
CA TYR A 79 -2.41 -17.23 8.56
C TYR A 79 -2.26 -15.75 8.19
N LEU A 80 -2.86 -15.31 7.09
CA LEU A 80 -2.91 -13.90 6.69
C LEU A 80 -4.08 -13.15 7.32
N GLU A 81 -5.17 -13.85 7.62
CA GLU A 81 -6.42 -13.29 8.12
C GLU A 81 -6.39 -12.94 9.63
N VAL A 82 -5.30 -12.36 10.13
CA VAL A 82 -5.18 -12.01 11.57
C VAL A 82 -6.22 -10.97 11.98
N ASN A 83 -6.46 -9.95 11.14
CA ASN A 83 -7.37 -8.83 11.43
C ASN A 83 -8.31 -8.45 10.27
N ARG A 84 -8.23 -9.13 9.13
CA ARG A 84 -9.13 -8.95 7.97
C ARG A 84 -9.30 -10.28 7.25
N GLY A 85 -10.54 -10.62 6.90
CA GLY A 85 -10.82 -11.71 5.98
C GLY A 85 -10.62 -11.25 4.53
N PHE A 86 -10.16 -12.15 3.67
CA PHE A 86 -10.01 -11.88 2.24
C PHE A 86 -10.55 -13.08 1.45
N SER A 87 -11.37 -12.83 0.43
CA SER A 87 -11.97 -13.93 -0.36
C SER A 87 -11.06 -14.39 -1.49
N SER A 88 -10.11 -13.56 -1.90
CA SER A 88 -9.15 -13.87 -2.97
C SER A 88 -7.85 -13.09 -2.82
N LEU A 89 -6.82 -13.53 -3.54
CA LEU A 89 -5.51 -12.86 -3.57
C LEU A 89 -5.61 -11.43 -4.14
N THR A 90 -6.53 -11.20 -5.09
CA THR A 90 -6.77 -9.86 -5.68
C THR A 90 -7.39 -8.87 -4.70
N GLU A 91 -8.10 -9.35 -3.67
CA GLU A 91 -8.65 -8.49 -2.62
C GLU A 91 -7.58 -8.11 -1.58
N TYR A 92 -6.61 -9.01 -1.36
CA TYR A 92 -5.47 -8.77 -0.47
C TYR A 92 -4.48 -7.75 -1.08
N GLN A 93 -4.23 -7.85 -2.39
CA GLN A 93 -3.29 -7.00 -3.12
C GLN A 93 -3.72 -5.52 -3.18
N PRO A 94 -2.77 -4.57 -3.20
CA PRO A 94 -3.05 -3.18 -3.53
C PRO A 94 -3.39 -3.03 -5.04
N LEU A 95 -4.11 -1.97 -5.37
CA LEU A 95 -4.52 -1.69 -6.75
C LEU A 95 -3.30 -1.49 -7.66
N GLY A 96 -3.29 -2.18 -8.81
CA GLY A 96 -2.21 -2.09 -9.80
C GLY A 96 -0.93 -2.82 -9.39
N VAL A 97 -1.05 -3.85 -8.55
CA VAL A 97 0.06 -4.72 -8.18
C VAL A 97 -0.41 -6.16 -8.15
N ASN A 98 0.33 -7.06 -8.79
CA ASN A 98 0.07 -8.49 -8.75
C ASN A 98 1.14 -9.18 -7.90
N TYR A 99 0.72 -9.85 -6.84
CA TYR A 99 1.56 -10.72 -6.01
C TYR A 99 1.60 -12.15 -6.54
N PHE A 100 2.77 -12.75 -6.32
CA PHE A 100 3.08 -14.14 -6.57
C PHE A 100 3.68 -14.72 -5.29
N ILE A 101 2.97 -15.64 -4.66
CA ILE A 101 3.32 -16.35 -3.43
C ILE A 101 4.57 -17.21 -3.65
N ASN A 102 4.72 -17.78 -4.85
CA ASN A 102 5.79 -18.69 -5.24
C ASN A 102 5.85 -19.96 -4.37
N GLY A 103 6.66 -20.94 -4.77
CA GLY A 103 6.88 -22.16 -4.00
C GLY A 103 7.57 -21.92 -2.65
N ILE A 104 7.52 -22.91 -1.75
CA ILE A 104 8.28 -22.87 -0.49
C ILE A 104 9.78 -22.77 -0.79
N GLY A 105 10.51 -21.94 -0.03
CA GLY A 105 11.94 -21.67 -0.25
C GLY A 105 12.23 -20.64 -1.34
N VAL A 106 11.23 -20.23 -2.12
CA VAL A 106 11.31 -19.10 -3.06
C VAL A 106 10.59 -17.91 -2.43
N PRO A 107 11.20 -16.72 -2.31
CA PRO A 107 10.53 -15.56 -1.75
C PRO A 107 9.32 -15.17 -2.61
N PRO A 108 8.24 -14.64 -2.01
CA PRO A 108 7.14 -14.10 -2.78
C PRO A 108 7.62 -12.86 -3.57
N SER A 109 7.01 -12.62 -4.73
CA SER A 109 7.36 -11.54 -5.64
C SER A 109 6.13 -10.74 -6.04
N HIS A 110 6.35 -9.59 -6.68
CA HIS A 110 5.27 -8.78 -7.22
C HIS A 110 5.62 -8.24 -8.61
N SER A 111 4.60 -7.92 -9.40
CA SER A 111 4.70 -7.07 -10.58
C SER A 111 3.80 -5.86 -10.42
N PRO A 112 4.08 -4.76 -11.14
CA PRO A 112 3.07 -3.74 -11.43
C PRO A 112 1.84 -4.34 -12.14
#